data_AF-A0A3M0X3L7-F1
#
_entry.id   AF-A0A3M0X3L7-F1
#
_cell.length_a   1.000
_cell.length_b   1.000
_cell.length_c   1.000
_cell.angle_alpha   90.00
_cell.angle_beta   90.00
_cell.angle_gamma   90.00
#
_symmetry.space_group_name_H-M   'P 1'
#
loop_
_entity.id
_entity.type
_entity.pdbx_description
1 polymer ?
#
loop_
_entity_poly.entity_id
_entity_poly.type
_entity_poly.pdbx_seq_one_letter_code
_entity_poly.pdbx_strand_id
1 'polypeptide(L)'
;MMKTYDAYIFDLDGTVYLGDALLPTAGETITRLRQMGKRTVFLSNNPTRTREEYAAKLTRLGLPTPPEDVINSSYVMVDFLCRRHPKARLFPIGEASLENELRRAGFVLTDNANEIDVVIASFDRTLVYHKLQVGFDALRCGAHFYATNADKYCPVPGGGEPDAAAIIAALEATTDRKVEAVVGKPSRYMAEAILGLVGVPPER
;
A
#
# COMPACT_ATOMS: atom_id res chain seq x y z
N MET A 1 22.14 -26.15 -9.78
CA MET A 1 21.89 -25.37 -8.55
C MET A 1 20.90 -24.27 -8.89
N MET A 2 19.89 -24.06 -8.06
CA MET A 2 18.98 -22.91 -8.22
C MET A 2 19.79 -21.63 -7.97
N LYS A 3 19.63 -20.62 -8.84
CA LYS A 3 20.25 -19.31 -8.65
C LYS A 3 19.72 -18.72 -7.34
N THR A 4 20.63 -18.29 -6.47
CA THR A 4 20.28 -17.57 -5.23
C THR A 4 20.48 -16.07 -5.43
N TYR A 5 19.69 -15.30 -4.69
CA TYR A 5 19.73 -13.84 -4.67
C TYR A 5 20.24 -13.37 -3.32
N ASP A 6 20.67 -12.13 -3.22
CA ASP A 6 21.13 -11.49 -1.99
C ASP A 6 19.98 -10.85 -1.22
N ALA A 7 18.90 -10.49 -1.92
CA ALA A 7 17.64 -10.06 -1.31
C ALA A 7 16.44 -10.85 -1.82
N TYR A 8 15.47 -11.04 -0.92
CA TYR A 8 14.19 -11.67 -1.20
C TYR A 8 13.06 -10.77 -0.68
N ILE A 9 12.12 -10.45 -1.57
CA ILE A 9 10.95 -9.66 -1.24
C ILE A 9 9.75 -10.59 -1.21
N PHE A 10 9.11 -10.67 -0.06
CA PHE A 10 7.97 -11.54 0.20
C PHE A 10 6.69 -10.72 0.18
N ASP A 11 5.79 -11.10 -0.72
CA ASP A 11 4.39 -10.74 -0.57
C ASP A 11 3.83 -11.30 0.76
N LEU A 12 2.80 -10.68 1.32
CA LEU A 12 2.25 -11.06 2.62
C LEU A 12 1.02 -11.97 2.52
N ASP A 13 -0.13 -11.38 2.25
CA ASP A 13 -1.42 -12.05 2.24
C ASP A 13 -1.49 -13.09 1.09
N GLY A 14 -1.59 -14.37 1.45
CA GLY A 14 -1.60 -15.48 0.48
C GLY A 14 -0.23 -16.03 0.10
N THR A 15 0.86 -15.42 0.61
CA THR A 15 2.25 -15.88 0.37
C THR A 15 2.97 -16.24 1.67
N VAL A 16 3.02 -15.34 2.65
CA VAL A 16 3.63 -15.60 3.97
C VAL A 16 2.61 -16.09 4.97
N TYR A 17 1.41 -15.50 4.97
CA TYR A 17 0.34 -15.86 5.89
C TYR A 17 -1.03 -15.75 5.21
N LEU A 18 -2.04 -16.37 5.82
CA LEU A 18 -3.44 -16.12 5.52
C LEU A 18 -4.19 -15.95 6.85
N GLY A 19 -4.87 -14.82 7.04
CA GLY A 19 -5.44 -14.48 8.34
C GLY A 19 -4.33 -14.36 9.41
N ASP A 20 -4.47 -15.11 10.50
CA ASP A 20 -3.50 -15.12 11.62
C ASP A 20 -2.64 -16.38 11.68
N ALA A 21 -2.44 -17.05 10.54
CA ALA A 21 -1.58 -18.24 10.44
C ALA A 21 -0.55 -18.08 9.32
N LEU A 22 0.70 -18.45 9.61
CA LEU A 22 1.71 -18.62 8.55
C LEU A 22 1.26 -19.71 7.59
N LEU A 23 1.54 -19.51 6.30
CA LEU A 23 1.38 -20.57 5.31
C LEU A 23 2.46 -21.64 5.50
N PRO A 24 2.19 -22.89 5.10
CA PRO A 24 3.15 -23.99 5.25
C PRO A 24 4.53 -23.62 4.68
N THR A 25 5.59 -23.95 5.41
CA THR A 25 7.01 -23.70 5.04
C THR A 25 7.46 -22.23 4.92
N ALA A 26 6.55 -21.25 4.95
CA ALA A 26 6.92 -19.84 4.78
C ALA A 26 7.89 -19.37 5.87
N GLY A 27 7.56 -19.64 7.13
CA GLY A 27 8.40 -19.28 8.28
C GLY A 27 9.78 -19.92 8.24
N GLU A 28 9.84 -21.23 7.96
CA GLU A 28 11.09 -21.99 7.83
C GLU A 28 11.97 -21.45 6.70
N THR A 29 11.36 -21.20 5.53
CA THR A 29 12.06 -20.71 4.34
C THR A 29 12.69 -19.35 4.60
N ILE A 30 11.93 -18.40 5.15
CA ILE A 30 12.41 -17.04 5.46
C ILE A 30 13.52 -17.10 6.50
N THR A 31 13.34 -17.91 7.54
CA THR A 31 14.35 -18.10 8.60
C THR A 31 15.66 -18.65 8.02
N ARG A 32 15.58 -19.65 7.14
CA ARG A 32 16.75 -20.23 6.46
C ARG A 32 17.46 -19.21 5.57
N LEU A 33 16.73 -18.39 4.83
CA LEU A 33 17.32 -17.33 4.01
C LEU A 33 18.06 -16.30 4.87
N ARG A 34 17.48 -15.88 6.00
CA ARG A 34 18.14 -14.99 6.96
C ARG A 34 19.41 -15.62 7.55
N GLN A 35 19.38 -16.91 7.90
CA GLN A 35 20.57 -17.65 8.37
C GLN A 35 21.67 -17.75 7.30
N MET A 36 21.31 -17.74 6.02
CA MET A 36 22.24 -17.66 4.89
C MET A 36 22.75 -16.23 4.62
N GLY A 37 22.43 -15.26 5.49
CA GLY A 37 22.83 -13.86 5.34
C GLY A 37 22.06 -13.11 4.27
N LYS A 38 20.90 -13.63 3.81
CA LYS A 38 20.09 -12.98 2.78
C LYS A 38 19.19 -11.90 3.38
N ARG A 39 19.08 -10.77 2.69
CA ARG A 39 18.17 -9.68 3.05
C ARG A 39 16.74 -10.12 2.77
N THR A 40 15.84 -9.97 3.74
CA THR A 40 14.41 -10.30 3.56
C THR A 40 13.58 -9.07 3.84
N VAL A 41 12.69 -8.73 2.91
CA VAL A 41 11.76 -7.59 3.02
C VAL A 41 10.36 -8.11 2.77
N PHE A 42 9.38 -7.53 3.46
CA PHE A 42 7.97 -7.86 3.33
C PHE A 42 7.21 -6.76 2.63
N LEU A 43 6.34 -7.14 1.71
CA LEU A 43 5.67 -6.25 0.80
C LEU A 43 4.16 -6.52 0.83
N SER A 44 3.36 -5.47 1.01
CA SER A 44 1.91 -5.56 0.91
C SER A 44 1.29 -4.43 0.09
N ASN A 45 0.26 -4.75 -0.69
CA ASN A 45 -0.59 -3.72 -1.30
C ASN A 45 -1.71 -3.27 -0.37
N ASN A 46 -1.94 -3.97 0.73
CA ASN A 46 -3.02 -3.68 1.65
C ASN A 46 -2.65 -2.43 2.48
N PRO A 47 -3.38 -1.32 2.31
CA PRO A 47 -3.07 -0.03 2.94
C PRO A 47 -3.70 0.12 4.33
N THR A 48 -4.43 -0.90 4.82
CA THR A 48 -5.23 -0.81 6.05
C THR A 48 -4.40 -0.85 7.33
N ARG A 49 -3.11 -1.23 7.24
CA ARG A 49 -2.21 -1.32 8.38
C ARG A 49 -0.90 -0.59 8.11
N THR A 50 -0.36 0.01 9.15
CA THR A 50 0.97 0.62 9.18
C THR A 50 2.08 -0.43 9.10
N ARG A 51 3.30 0.02 8.78
CA ARG A 51 4.49 -0.84 8.76
C ARG A 51 4.76 -1.48 10.11
N GLU A 52 4.55 -0.73 11.20
CA GLU A 52 4.70 -1.19 12.57
C GLU A 52 3.71 -2.31 12.91
N GLU A 53 2.46 -2.18 12.47
CA GLU A 53 1.43 -3.20 12.71
C GLU A 53 1.71 -4.49 11.95
N TYR A 54 2.19 -4.41 10.71
CA TYR A 54 2.63 -5.57 9.95
C TYR A 54 3.85 -6.26 10.57
N ALA A 55 4.86 -5.48 10.96
CA ALA A 55 6.05 -5.99 11.64
C ALA A 55 5.71 -6.68 12.97
N ALA A 56 4.84 -6.07 13.77
CA ALA A 56 4.33 -6.66 15.00
C ALA A 56 3.56 -7.96 14.74
N LYS A 57 2.73 -8.01 13.68
CA LYS A 57 2.03 -9.24 13.27
C LYS A 57 3.01 -10.34 12.89
N LEU A 58 3.95 -10.07 11.98
CA LEU A 58 4.95 -11.04 11.56
C LEU A 58 5.74 -11.58 12.76
N THR A 59 6.11 -10.70 13.68
CA THR A 59 6.81 -11.07 14.92
C THR A 59 5.96 -12.00 15.78
N ARG A 60 4.67 -11.69 16.00
CA ARG A 60 3.75 -12.62 16.72
C ARG A 60 3.61 -13.98 16.04
N LEU A 61 3.66 -14.01 14.72
CA LEU A 61 3.58 -15.24 13.92
C LEU A 61 4.89 -16.06 13.93
N GLY A 62 5.92 -15.62 14.66
CA GLY A 62 7.20 -16.33 14.77
C GLY A 62 8.26 -15.87 13.78
N LEU A 63 8.04 -14.75 13.09
CA LEU A 63 9.02 -14.11 12.21
C LEU A 63 9.41 -12.74 12.78
N PRO A 64 10.41 -12.67 13.69
CA PRO A 64 10.93 -11.40 14.20
C PRO A 64 11.25 -10.47 13.04
N THR A 65 10.56 -9.34 12.98
CA THR A 65 10.61 -8.44 11.82
C THR A 65 10.54 -7.02 12.34
N PRO A 66 11.53 -6.18 12.02
CA PRO A 66 11.48 -4.78 12.38
C PRO A 66 10.66 -3.98 11.33
N PRO A 67 10.07 -2.83 11.69
CA PRO A 67 9.24 -2.04 10.76
C PRO A 67 9.96 -1.61 9.48
N GLU A 68 11.28 -1.39 9.53
CA GLU A 68 12.11 -1.05 8.39
C GLU A 68 12.17 -2.15 7.32
N ASP A 69 11.85 -3.40 7.67
CA ASP A 69 11.80 -4.54 6.74
C ASP A 69 10.43 -4.71 6.08
N VAL A 70 9.45 -3.85 6.40
CA VAL A 70 8.12 -3.87 5.79
C VAL A 70 7.96 -2.68 4.87
N ILE A 71 7.35 -2.89 3.71
CA ILE A 71 6.88 -1.86 2.80
C ILE A 71 5.42 -2.12 2.42
N ASN A 72 4.58 -1.09 2.50
CA ASN A 72 3.19 -1.16 2.09
C ASN A 72 2.85 -0.05 1.07
N SER A 73 1.70 -0.18 0.41
CA SER A 73 1.23 0.81 -0.57
C SER A 73 1.02 2.21 0.01
N SER A 74 0.64 2.34 1.28
CA SER A 74 0.48 3.62 1.96
C SER A 74 1.80 4.36 2.15
N TYR A 75 2.87 3.66 2.56
CA TYR A 75 4.22 4.22 2.64
C TYR A 75 4.71 4.72 1.27
N VAL A 76 4.48 3.95 0.20
CA VAL A 76 4.86 4.35 -1.15
C VAL A 76 4.02 5.55 -1.63
N MET A 77 2.74 5.61 -1.27
CA MET A 77 1.90 6.78 -1.56
C MET A 77 2.44 8.06 -0.90
N VAL A 78 2.84 7.98 0.37
CA VAL A 78 3.45 9.10 1.09
C VAL A 78 4.74 9.55 0.39
N ASP A 79 5.66 8.65 0.08
CA ASP A 79 6.91 8.99 -0.63
C ASP A 79 6.64 9.62 -2.01
N PHE A 80 5.70 9.05 -2.77
CA PHE A 80 5.26 9.57 -4.06
C PHE A 80 4.74 11.01 -3.95
N LEU A 81 3.87 11.29 -2.97
CA LEU A 81 3.32 12.62 -2.73
C LEU A 81 4.38 13.61 -2.25
N CYS A 82 5.29 13.20 -1.37
CA CYS A 82 6.39 14.05 -0.90
C CYS A 82 7.29 14.51 -2.06
N ARG A 83 7.51 13.65 -3.06
CA ARG A 83 8.33 14.00 -4.24
C ARG A 83 7.57 14.85 -5.26
N ARG A 84 6.28 14.57 -5.47
CA ARG A 84 5.51 15.18 -6.56
C ARG A 84 4.66 16.39 -6.14
N HIS A 85 4.14 16.35 -4.92
CA HIS A 85 3.10 17.27 -4.43
C HIS A 85 3.31 17.65 -2.95
N PRO A 86 4.51 18.08 -2.49
CA PRO A 86 4.88 18.18 -1.07
C PRO A 86 4.02 19.13 -0.20
N LYS A 87 3.16 19.95 -0.80
CA LYS A 87 2.29 20.91 -0.11
C LYS A 87 0.81 20.75 -0.46
N ALA A 88 0.47 19.67 -1.16
CA ALA A 88 -0.90 19.43 -1.59
C ALA A 88 -1.84 19.21 -0.40
N ARG A 89 -3.07 19.66 -0.59
CA ARG A 89 -4.21 19.32 0.24
C ARG A 89 -4.85 18.06 -0.34
N LEU A 90 -5.03 17.06 0.51
CA LEU A 90 -5.39 15.72 0.06
C LEU A 90 -6.79 15.33 0.52
N PHE A 91 -7.43 14.46 -0.24
CA PHE A 91 -8.61 13.74 0.18
C PHE A 91 -8.46 12.24 -0.08
N PRO A 92 -8.03 11.47 0.95
CA PRO A 92 -7.99 10.02 0.85
C PRO A 92 -9.37 9.41 1.07
N ILE A 93 -9.79 8.57 0.13
CA ILE A 93 -10.87 7.61 0.31
C ILE A 93 -10.18 6.32 0.76
N GLY A 94 -9.93 6.25 2.07
CA GLY A 94 -9.15 5.21 2.74
C GLY A 94 -9.49 5.13 4.22
N GLU A 95 -8.86 4.18 4.91
CA GLU A 95 -8.99 4.03 6.36
C GLU A 95 -8.10 5.02 7.13
N ALA A 96 -8.38 5.13 8.43
CA ALA A 96 -7.65 6.00 9.35
C ALA A 96 -6.14 5.75 9.39
N SER A 97 -5.68 4.53 9.11
CA SER A 97 -4.24 4.21 9.01
C SER A 97 -3.55 5.01 7.91
N LEU A 98 -4.13 5.06 6.70
CA LEU A 98 -3.63 5.89 5.60
C LEU A 98 -3.69 7.38 5.94
N GLU A 99 -4.83 7.84 6.50
CA GLU A 99 -4.97 9.25 6.89
C GLU A 99 -3.89 9.68 7.90
N ASN A 100 -3.62 8.82 8.89
CA ASN A 100 -2.61 9.06 9.90
C ASN A 100 -1.20 9.12 9.31
N GLU A 101 -0.86 8.24 8.37
CA GLU A 101 0.45 8.28 7.69
C GLU A 101 0.62 9.57 6.87
N LEU A 102 -0.42 9.99 6.13
CA LEU A 102 -0.39 11.25 5.38
C LEU A 102 -0.22 12.46 6.31
N ARG A 103 -0.95 12.51 7.43
CA ARG A 103 -0.82 13.60 8.42
C ARG A 103 0.55 13.61 9.09
N ARG A 104 1.10 12.44 9.43
CA ARG A 104 2.46 12.32 10.00
C ARG A 104 3.53 12.83 9.03
N ALA A 105 3.30 12.69 7.73
CA ALA A 105 4.17 13.24 6.69
C ALA A 105 3.99 14.76 6.47
N GLY A 106 3.06 15.41 7.17
CA GLY A 106 2.84 16.85 7.12
C GLY A 106 1.77 17.30 6.11
N PHE A 107 1.04 16.38 5.49
CA PHE A 107 -0.05 16.73 4.58
C PHE A 107 -1.30 17.21 5.33
N VAL A 108 -2.01 18.15 4.71
CA VAL A 108 -3.32 18.60 5.18
C VAL A 108 -4.40 17.79 4.46
N LEU A 109 -5.30 17.15 5.21
CA LEU A 109 -6.48 16.52 4.65
C LEU A 109 -7.68 17.44 4.82
N THR A 110 -8.48 17.61 3.77
CA THR A 110 -9.67 18.47 3.72
C THR A 110 -10.76 17.79 2.89
N ASP A 111 -12.03 18.03 3.23
CA ASP A 111 -13.19 17.58 2.46
C ASP A 111 -13.83 18.70 1.63
N ASN A 112 -13.27 19.91 1.66
CA ASN A 112 -13.68 20.99 0.76
C ASN A 112 -13.17 20.72 -0.66
N ALA A 113 -14.07 20.26 -1.54
CA ALA A 113 -13.80 19.93 -2.95
C ALA A 113 -12.94 20.96 -3.71
N ASN A 114 -13.14 22.26 -3.47
CA ASN A 114 -12.42 23.32 -4.18
C ASN A 114 -10.99 23.54 -3.69
N GLU A 115 -10.64 22.98 -2.54
CA GLU A 115 -9.30 23.08 -1.96
C GLU A 115 -8.49 21.79 -2.13
N ILE A 116 -9.09 20.71 -2.65
CA ILE A 116 -8.42 19.42 -2.79
C ILE A 116 -7.55 19.45 -4.04
N ASP A 117 -6.24 19.28 -3.86
CA ASP A 117 -5.28 19.15 -4.96
C ASP A 117 -5.19 17.69 -5.45
N VAL A 118 -5.41 16.73 -4.55
CA VAL A 118 -5.24 15.29 -4.84
C VAL A 118 -6.33 14.46 -4.15
N VAL A 119 -7.03 13.64 -4.94
CA VAL A 119 -7.89 12.56 -4.46
C VAL A 119 -7.12 11.24 -4.50
N ILE A 120 -7.15 10.49 -3.39
CA ILE A 120 -6.46 9.20 -3.27
C ILE A 120 -7.49 8.09 -3.08
N ALA A 121 -7.62 7.18 -4.05
CA ALA A 121 -8.40 5.96 -3.89
C ALA A 121 -7.56 4.88 -3.18
N SER A 122 -8.14 4.24 -2.16
CA SER A 122 -7.49 3.21 -1.37
C SER A 122 -8.50 2.14 -0.94
N PHE A 123 -8.03 1.05 -0.33
CA PHE A 123 -8.93 0.12 0.36
C PHE A 123 -9.60 0.85 1.54
N ASP A 124 -10.91 1.02 1.48
CA ASP A 124 -11.70 1.71 2.50
C ASP A 124 -12.94 0.89 2.90
N ARG A 125 -12.86 0.15 4.01
CA ARG A 125 -14.04 -0.55 4.57
C ARG A 125 -14.98 0.38 5.32
N THR A 126 -14.58 1.65 5.51
CA THR A 126 -15.40 2.71 6.09
C THR A 126 -16.07 3.58 5.01
N LEU A 127 -16.06 3.12 3.76
CA LEU A 127 -16.64 3.86 2.64
C LEU A 127 -18.11 4.19 2.90
N VAL A 128 -18.40 5.48 2.82
CA VAL A 128 -19.75 6.04 2.85
C VAL A 128 -19.95 6.92 1.63
N TYR A 129 -21.21 7.12 1.23
CA TYR A 129 -21.54 7.89 0.03
C TYR A 129 -20.93 9.29 0.01
N HIS A 130 -20.83 9.95 1.19
CA HIS A 130 -20.18 11.25 1.32
C HIS A 130 -18.74 11.26 0.79
N LYS A 131 -17.94 10.21 1.05
CA LYS A 131 -16.56 10.13 0.54
C LYS A 131 -16.53 10.08 -0.99
N LEU A 132 -17.48 9.36 -1.61
CA LEU A 132 -17.62 9.34 -3.07
C LEU A 132 -18.03 10.71 -3.62
N GLN A 133 -18.96 11.40 -2.95
CA GLN A 133 -19.41 12.73 -3.35
C GLN A 133 -18.27 13.75 -3.34
N VAL A 134 -17.49 13.81 -2.25
CA VAL A 134 -16.33 14.70 -2.15
C VAL A 134 -15.27 14.37 -3.21
N GLY A 135 -14.97 13.08 -3.40
CA GLY A 135 -14.04 12.64 -4.45
C GLY A 135 -14.51 13.03 -5.84
N PHE A 136 -15.79 12.83 -6.16
CA PHE A 136 -16.40 13.22 -7.42
C PHE A 136 -16.29 14.73 -7.66
N ASP A 137 -16.67 15.55 -6.68
CA ASP A 137 -16.64 17.00 -6.79
C ASP A 137 -15.21 17.53 -6.96
N ALA A 138 -14.26 17.04 -6.16
CA ALA A 138 -12.85 17.43 -6.24
C ALA A 138 -12.24 17.09 -7.62
N LEU A 139 -12.52 15.90 -8.15
CA LEU A 139 -12.04 15.49 -9.48
C LEU A 139 -12.61 16.36 -10.60
N ARG A 140 -13.86 16.83 -10.47
CA ARG A 140 -14.47 17.79 -11.40
C ARG A 140 -13.89 19.20 -11.26
N CYS A 141 -13.44 19.58 -10.07
CA CYS A 141 -12.67 20.80 -9.84
C CYS A 141 -11.21 20.71 -10.33
N GLY A 142 -10.78 19.55 -10.84
CA GLY A 142 -9.48 19.38 -11.47
C GLY A 142 -8.40 18.78 -10.58
N ALA A 143 -8.76 18.26 -9.40
CA ALA A 143 -7.83 17.54 -8.54
C ALA A 143 -7.17 16.37 -9.28
N HIS A 144 -5.93 16.07 -8.90
CA HIS A 144 -5.22 14.87 -9.37
C HIS A 144 -5.87 13.60 -8.81
N PHE A 145 -5.84 12.53 -9.60
CA PHE A 145 -6.40 11.24 -9.17
C PHE A 145 -5.34 10.15 -9.03
N TYR A 146 -5.06 9.69 -7.81
CA TYR A 146 -4.09 8.62 -7.55
C TYR A 146 -4.71 7.46 -6.76
N ALA A 147 -4.06 6.30 -6.77
CA ALA A 147 -4.48 5.16 -5.97
C ALA A 147 -3.33 4.45 -5.27
N THR A 148 -3.58 3.93 -4.06
CA THR A 148 -2.60 3.15 -3.29
C THR A 148 -2.32 1.80 -3.93
N ASN A 149 -3.34 1.11 -4.45
CA ASN A 149 -3.24 -0.11 -5.23
C ASN A 149 -4.39 -0.15 -6.27
N ALA A 150 -4.40 -1.16 -7.15
CA ALA A 150 -5.50 -1.41 -8.10
C ALA A 150 -6.05 -2.84 -7.97
N ASP A 151 -5.92 -3.43 -6.78
CA ASP A 151 -6.36 -4.79 -6.52
C ASP A 151 -7.88 -4.84 -6.55
N LYS A 152 -8.43 -5.92 -7.12
CA LYS A 152 -9.88 -6.12 -7.24
C LYS A 152 -10.52 -6.47 -5.91
N TYR A 153 -9.81 -7.29 -5.13
CA TYR A 153 -10.23 -7.74 -3.82
C TYR A 153 -9.01 -8.14 -2.98
N CYS A 154 -9.14 -8.03 -1.67
CA CYS A 154 -8.18 -8.54 -0.70
C CYS A 154 -8.59 -9.96 -0.29
N PRO A 155 -7.69 -10.97 -0.35
CA PRO A 155 -7.97 -12.31 0.14
C PRO A 155 -8.18 -12.33 1.66
N VAL A 156 -9.21 -13.04 2.12
CA VAL A 156 -9.49 -13.28 3.54
C VAL A 156 -9.92 -14.74 3.76
N PRO A 157 -9.85 -15.27 5.00
CA PRO A 157 -10.40 -16.60 5.28
C PRO A 157 -11.87 -16.69 4.83
N GLY A 158 -12.17 -17.63 3.93
CA GLY A 158 -13.52 -17.86 3.41
C GLY A 158 -13.90 -17.06 2.16
N GLY A 159 -13.01 -16.25 1.57
CA GLY A 159 -13.29 -15.55 0.31
C GLY A 159 -12.41 -14.33 0.07
N GLY A 160 -13.05 -13.20 -0.26
CA GLY A 160 -12.37 -11.93 -0.53
C GLY A 160 -13.26 -10.73 -0.23
N GLU A 161 -12.64 -9.60 0.06
CA GLU A 161 -13.30 -8.31 0.29
C GLU A 161 -12.98 -7.35 -0.87
N PRO A 162 -13.94 -6.58 -1.41
CA PRO A 162 -13.64 -5.57 -2.44
C PRO A 162 -12.57 -4.58 -1.97
N ASP A 163 -11.58 -4.32 -2.83
CA ASP A 163 -10.43 -3.45 -2.54
C ASP A 163 -10.52 -2.15 -3.37
N ALA A 164 -9.43 -1.40 -3.49
CA ALA A 164 -9.36 -0.07 -4.07
C ALA A 164 -9.91 0.01 -5.50
N ALA A 165 -9.87 -1.07 -6.29
CA ALA A 165 -10.45 -1.08 -7.63
C ALA A 165 -11.94 -0.74 -7.66
N ALA A 166 -12.70 -1.05 -6.60
CA ALA A 166 -14.11 -0.67 -6.50
C ALA A 166 -14.28 0.85 -6.44
N ILE A 167 -13.44 1.53 -5.65
CA ILE A 167 -13.46 2.99 -5.49
C ILE A 167 -12.93 3.67 -6.75
N ILE A 168 -11.86 3.13 -7.34
CA ILE A 168 -11.34 3.60 -8.63
C ILE A 168 -12.45 3.56 -9.68
N ALA A 169 -13.09 2.39 -9.85
CA ALA A 169 -14.15 2.22 -10.85
C ALA A 169 -15.33 3.18 -10.62
N ALA A 170 -15.75 3.38 -9.38
CA ALA A 170 -16.85 4.31 -9.05
C ALA A 170 -16.52 5.75 -9.46
N LEU A 171 -15.31 6.23 -9.16
CA LEU A 171 -14.90 7.58 -9.50
C LEU A 171 -14.63 7.74 -11.00
N GLU A 172 -13.97 6.79 -11.65
CA GLU A 172 -13.73 6.86 -13.10
C GLU A 172 -15.04 6.86 -13.88
N ALA A 173 -16.02 6.03 -13.48
CA ALA A 173 -17.30 5.91 -14.17
C ALA A 173 -18.20 7.14 -13.99
N THR A 174 -18.01 7.92 -12.93
CA THR A 174 -18.85 9.09 -12.62
C THR A 174 -18.21 10.40 -13.07
N THR A 175 -16.88 10.48 -13.15
CA THR A 175 -16.17 11.73 -13.42
C THR A 175 -15.57 11.83 -14.83
N ASP A 176 -15.52 10.72 -15.58
CA ASP A 176 -14.72 10.57 -16.82
C ASP A 176 -13.22 10.87 -16.65
N ARG A 177 -12.75 10.98 -15.40
CA ARG A 177 -11.33 11.11 -15.06
C ARG A 177 -10.74 9.72 -14.92
N LYS A 178 -9.50 9.55 -15.35
CA LYS A 178 -8.75 8.30 -15.19
C LYS A 178 -7.75 8.41 -14.04
N VAL A 179 -7.54 7.31 -13.33
CA VAL A 179 -6.47 7.24 -12.35
C VAL A 179 -5.13 7.52 -13.04
N GLU A 180 -4.43 8.54 -12.56
CA GLU A 180 -3.20 9.03 -13.19
C GLU A 180 -1.97 8.21 -12.76
N ALA A 181 -2.02 7.65 -11.54
CA ALA A 181 -0.97 6.79 -11.01
C ALA A 181 -1.52 5.82 -9.95
N VAL A 182 -1.03 4.58 -10.02
CA VAL A 182 -1.20 3.56 -8.98
C VAL A 182 0.18 3.26 -8.41
N VAL A 183 0.37 3.45 -7.10
CA VAL A 183 1.70 3.34 -6.47
C VAL A 183 2.04 1.96 -5.95
N GLY A 184 1.03 1.11 -5.70
CA GLY A 184 1.20 -0.28 -5.26
C GLY A 184 1.85 -1.19 -6.33
N LYS A 185 2.06 -2.46 -6.00
CA LYS A 185 2.46 -3.49 -6.98
C LYS A 185 1.45 -3.54 -8.13
N PRO A 186 1.88 -3.80 -9.38
CA PRO A 186 3.26 -3.99 -9.85
C PRO A 186 3.91 -2.69 -10.36
N SER A 187 3.67 -1.54 -9.72
CA SER A 187 4.15 -0.25 -10.21
C SER A 187 5.67 -0.08 -10.10
N ARG A 188 6.20 0.82 -10.94
CA ARG A 188 7.57 1.31 -10.85
C ARG A 188 7.85 2.01 -9.50
N TYR A 189 6.87 2.73 -8.94
CA TYR A 189 7.03 3.43 -7.66
C TYR A 189 7.30 2.44 -6.52
N MET A 190 6.56 1.33 -6.50
CA MET A 190 6.80 0.24 -5.55
C MET A 190 8.20 -0.37 -5.73
N ALA A 191 8.60 -0.64 -6.98
CA ALA A 191 9.92 -1.20 -7.27
C ALA A 191 11.06 -0.26 -6.81
N GLU A 192 10.94 1.04 -7.08
CA GLU A 192 11.92 2.05 -6.65
C GLU A 192 12.01 2.14 -5.12
N ALA A 193 10.87 2.12 -4.43
CA ALA A 193 10.84 2.14 -2.98
C ALA A 193 11.46 0.88 -2.35
N ILE A 194 11.21 -0.29 -2.95
CA ILE A 194 11.87 -1.55 -2.56
C ILE A 194 13.39 -1.45 -2.74
N LEU A 195 13.86 -1.01 -3.91
CA LEU A 195 15.29 -0.91 -4.22
C LEU A 195 16.02 0.03 -3.26
N GLY A 196 15.40 1.16 -2.90
CA GLY A 196 15.93 2.07 -1.89
C GLY A 196 16.07 1.44 -0.51
N LEU A 197 15.20 0.49 -0.16
CA LEU A 197 15.17 -0.19 1.13
C LEU A 197 16.12 -1.41 1.19
N VAL A 198 16.18 -2.21 0.13
CA VAL A 198 17.04 -3.41 0.11
C VAL A 198 18.52 -3.08 -0.04
N GLY A 199 18.86 -1.96 -0.69
CA GLY A 199 20.24 -1.52 -0.87
C GLY A 199 21.09 -2.46 -1.75
N VAL A 200 20.45 -3.34 -2.54
CA VAL A 200 21.10 -4.22 -3.51
C VAL A 200 20.61 -3.89 -4.93
N PRO A 201 21.45 -4.02 -5.96
CA PRO A 201 21.05 -3.76 -7.33
C PRO A 201 20.10 -4.87 -7.84
N PRO A 202 19.21 -4.58 -8.81
CA PRO A 202 18.16 -5.52 -9.25
C PRO A 202 18.65 -6.88 -9.77
N GLU A 203 19.91 -6.99 -10.17
CA GLU A 203 20.51 -8.22 -10.69
C GLU A 203 20.89 -9.24 -9.60
N ARG A 204 20.90 -8.80 -8.33
CA ARG A 204 21.33 -9.54 -7.14
C ARG A 204 20.18 -9.77 -6.17
#